data_AF-A0AA35QQK6-F1
#
_entry.id   AF-A0AA35QQK6-F1
#
_cell.length_a   1.000
_cell.length_b   1.000
_cell.length_c   1.000
_cell.angle_alpha   90.00
_cell.angle_beta   90.00
_cell.angle_gamma   90.00
#
_symmetry.space_group_name_H-M   'P 1'
#
loop_
_entity.id
_entity.type
_entity.pdbx_description
1 polymer ?
#
loop_
_entity_poly.entity_id
_entity_poly.type
_entity_poly.pdbx_seq_one_letter_code
_entity_poly.pdbx_strand_id
1 'polypeptide(L)'
;MGGWEGGIRVPGIVRWPGIVPAGSVIDEPISLLDIFPTVAHLAGASIPQDRVIDGRNQIALLQGAVQHSEHEFMFHYCGSYLHAVRWYQKES
;
A
#
# COMPACT_ATOMS: atom_id res chain seq x y z
N MET A 1 10.33 -15.65 14.27
CA MET A 1 9.04 -15.89 13.59
C MET A 1 8.33 -14.54 13.41
N GLY A 2 8.55 -13.82 12.30
CA GLY A 2 8.06 -12.44 12.14
C GLY A 2 6.96 -12.22 11.09
N GLY A 3 6.50 -13.25 10.38
CA GLY A 3 5.60 -13.11 9.22
C GLY A 3 4.10 -13.25 9.49
N TRP A 4 3.67 -13.34 10.75
CA TRP A 4 2.27 -13.58 11.10
C TRP A 4 1.43 -12.30 11.03
N GLU A 5 0.16 -12.41 10.59
CA GLU A 5 -0.74 -11.27 10.44
C GLU A 5 -0.92 -10.46 11.73
N GLY A 6 -0.87 -11.10 12.90
CA GLY A 6 -0.96 -10.38 14.19
C GLY A 6 0.18 -9.38 14.47
N GLY A 7 1.28 -9.46 13.73
CA GLY A 7 2.37 -8.47 13.77
C GLY A 7 2.53 -7.65 12.48
N ILE A 8 2.07 -8.15 11.33
CA ILE A 8 2.19 -7.46 10.04
C ILE A 8 0.96 -6.61 9.71
N ARG A 9 -0.25 -7.13 9.95
CA ARG A 9 -1.50 -6.42 9.65
C ARG A 9 -1.77 -5.40 10.77
N VAL A 10 -2.01 -4.16 10.37
CA VAL A 10 -2.26 -3.04 11.29
C VAL A 10 -3.49 -2.24 10.85
N PRO A 11 -4.11 -1.46 11.75
CA PRO A 11 -5.18 -0.55 11.36
C PRO A 11 -4.67 0.53 10.39
N GLY A 12 -5.42 0.78 9.32
CA GLY A 12 -5.19 1.89 8.38
C GLY A 12 -6.50 2.65 8.14
N ILE A 13 -6.48 3.96 8.35
CA ILE A 13 -7.66 4.83 8.14
C ILE A 13 -7.19 6.08 7.41
N VAL A 14 -7.88 6.44 6.32
CA VAL A 14 -7.65 7.68 5.57
C VAL A 14 -8.94 8.48 5.54
N ARG A 15 -8.85 9.79 5.76
CA ARG A 15 -9.98 10.72 5.64
C ARG A 15 -9.58 11.91 4.79
N TRP A 16 -10.26 12.09 3.66
CA TRP A 16 -10.12 13.28 2.83
C TRP A 16 -11.48 13.68 2.23
N PRO A 17 -12.16 14.68 2.83
CA PRO A 17 -13.46 15.13 2.33
C PRO A 17 -13.40 15.57 0.87
N GLY A 18 -14.36 15.11 0.06
CA GLY A 18 -14.45 15.42 -1.37
C GLY A 18 -13.51 14.63 -2.29
N ILE A 19 -12.59 13.84 -1.72
CA ILE A 19 -11.63 13.02 -2.49
C ILE A 19 -11.82 11.53 -2.20
N VAL A 20 -11.83 11.14 -0.92
CA VAL A 20 -12.07 9.76 -0.50
C VAL A 20 -13.54 9.59 -0.15
N PRO A 21 -14.26 8.63 -0.76
CA PRO A 21 -15.66 8.36 -0.43
C PRO A 21 -15.85 8.06 1.05
N ALA A 22 -16.77 8.76 1.71
CA ALA A 22 -17.00 8.58 3.14
C ALA A 22 -17.54 7.18 3.45
N GLY A 23 -16.98 6.52 4.46
CA GLY A 23 -17.42 5.19 4.89
C GLY A 23 -17.01 4.05 3.96
N SER A 24 -16.16 4.29 2.96
CA SER A 24 -15.62 3.24 2.10
C SER A 24 -14.72 2.28 2.89
N VAL A 25 -14.77 1.00 2.52
CA VAL A 25 -13.84 -0.03 2.99
C VAL A 25 -13.01 -0.49 1.79
N ILE A 26 -11.70 -0.61 1.97
CA ILE A 26 -10.76 -1.11 0.96
C ILE A 26 -10.10 -2.36 1.55
N ASP A 27 -10.39 -3.53 0.97
CA ASP A 27 -9.85 -4.82 1.42
C ASP A 27 -8.59 -5.24 0.64
N GLU A 28 -8.14 -4.41 -0.30
CA GLU A 28 -6.94 -4.60 -1.10
C GLU A 28 -5.65 -4.47 -0.26
N PRO A 29 -4.58 -5.20 -0.62
CA PRO A 29 -3.30 -5.09 0.07
C PRO A 29 -2.68 -3.71 -0.13
N ILE A 30 -2.46 -3.00 0.99
CA ILE A 30 -1.76 -1.71 1.04
C ILE A 30 -0.60 -1.83 2.02
N SER A 31 0.51 -1.16 1.72
CA SER A 31 1.71 -1.09 2.56
C SER A 31 1.83 0.25 3.27
N LEU A 32 2.46 0.28 4.45
CA LEU A 32 2.88 1.54 5.08
C LEU A 32 3.84 2.33 4.17
N LEU A 33 4.61 1.63 3.33
CA LEU A 33 5.53 2.23 2.36
C LEU A 33 4.81 3.06 1.30
N ASP A 34 3.51 2.83 1.08
CA ASP A 34 2.70 3.54 0.07
C ASP A 34 2.42 4.99 0.43
N ILE A 35 2.55 5.35 1.72
CA ILE A 35 2.38 6.74 2.17
C ILE A 35 3.39 7.65 1.46
N PHE A 36 4.65 7.20 1.31
CA PHE A 36 5.71 8.01 0.69
C PHE A 36 5.37 8.43 -0.76
N PRO A 37 5.19 7.52 -1.72
CA PRO A 37 4.90 7.90 -3.10
C PRO A 37 3.53 8.57 -3.24
N THR A 38 2.53 8.20 -2.43
CA THR A 38 1.21 8.83 -2.47
C THR A 38 1.29 10.31 -2.04
N VAL A 39 1.93 10.61 -0.90
CA VAL A 39 2.07 12.00 -0.43
C VAL A 39 2.98 12.81 -1.35
N ALA A 40 4.07 12.23 -1.85
CA ALA A 40 4.95 12.90 -2.81
C ALA A 40 4.18 13.31 -4.08
N HIS A 41 3.37 12.40 -4.63
CA HIS A 41 2.51 12.70 -5.77
C HIS A 41 1.53 13.84 -5.47
N LEU A 42 0.86 13.80 -4.32
CA LEU A 42 -0.09 14.85 -3.90
C LEU A 42 0.56 16.22 -3.71
N ALA A 43 1.82 16.24 -3.26
CA ALA A 43 2.61 17.45 -3.10
C ALA A 43 3.21 17.98 -4.42
N GLY A 44 3.04 17.25 -5.53
CA GLY A 44 3.71 17.56 -6.80
C GLY A 44 5.23 17.37 -6.75
N ALA A 45 5.73 16.57 -5.81
CA ALA A 45 7.15 16.32 -5.64
C ALA A 45 7.63 15.18 -6.54
N SER A 46 8.86 15.30 -7.03
CA SER A 46 9.54 14.23 -7.76
C SER A 46 10.04 13.13 -6.81
N ILE A 47 9.82 11.87 -7.19
CA ILE A 47 10.31 10.68 -6.49
C ILE A 47 11.71 10.32 -7.04
N PRO A 48 12.65 9.84 -6.19
CA PRO A 48 13.96 9.38 -6.65
C PRO A 48 13.86 8.33 -7.76
N GLN A 49 14.70 8.47 -8.80
CA GLN A 49 14.79 7.54 -9.93
C GLN A 49 16.07 6.69 -9.89
N ASP A 50 16.93 6.92 -8.90
CA ASP A 50 18.24 6.28 -8.71
C ASP A 50 18.18 5.03 -7.82
N ARG A 51 16.99 4.68 -7.33
CA ARG A 51 16.76 3.56 -6.41
C ARG A 51 15.35 3.00 -6.56
N VAL A 52 15.16 1.75 -6.13
CA VAL A 52 13.85 1.12 -6.08
C VAL A 52 13.01 1.75 -4.96
N ILE A 53 11.74 1.97 -5.25
CA ILE A 53 10.72 2.37 -4.28
C ILE A 53 9.64 1.27 -4.29
N ASP A 54 9.50 0.56 -3.19
CA ASP A 54 8.54 -0.55 -3.08
C ASP A 54 7.09 -0.06 -2.90
N GLY A 55 6.93 1.13 -2.33
CA GLY A 55 5.63 1.76 -2.17
C GLY A 55 4.99 2.10 -3.52
N ARG A 56 3.65 2.12 -3.55
CA ARG A 56 2.82 2.47 -4.71
C ARG A 56 1.96 3.68 -4.41
N ASN A 57 1.69 4.50 -5.43
CA ASN A 57 0.78 5.63 -5.27
C ASN A 57 -0.66 5.10 -5.21
N GLN A 58 -1.32 5.25 -4.05
CA GLN A 58 -2.65 4.69 -3.79
C GLN A 58 -3.79 5.68 -4.06
N ILE A 59 -3.52 6.87 -4.63
CA ILE A 59 -4.57 7.89 -4.77
C ILE A 59 -5.76 7.41 -5.60
N ALA A 60 -5.53 6.66 -6.67
CA ALA A 60 -6.60 6.11 -7.51
C ALA A 60 -7.46 5.09 -6.75
N LEU A 61 -6.82 4.24 -5.92
CA LEU A 61 -7.52 3.27 -5.09
C LEU A 61 -8.34 3.96 -3.99
N LEU A 62 -7.75 4.97 -3.33
CA LEU A 62 -8.41 5.77 -2.31
C LEU A 62 -9.60 6.57 -2.85
N GLN A 63 -9.56 6.99 -4.11
CA GLN A 63 -10.68 7.63 -4.81
C GLN A 63 -11.74 6.63 -5.33
N GLY A 64 -11.47 5.33 -5.26
CA GLY A 64 -12.31 4.29 -5.86
C GLY A 64 -12.27 4.26 -7.40
N ALA A 65 -11.30 4.93 -8.03
CA ALA A 65 -11.12 4.96 -9.48
C ALA A 65 -10.57 3.62 -10.02
N VAL A 66 -9.88 2.85 -9.17
CA VAL A 66 -9.50 1.47 -9.42
C VAL A 66 -9.99 0.58 -8.28
N GLN A 67 -10.24 -0.69 -8.58
CA GLN A 67 -10.70 -1.67 -7.59
C GLN A 67 -9.55 -2.44 -6.94
N HIS A 68 -8.40 -2.54 -7.61
CA HIS A 68 -7.27 -3.33 -7.15
C HIS A 68 -6.03 -2.48 -6.86
N SER A 69 -5.32 -2.84 -5.80
CA SER A 69 -4.00 -2.28 -5.48
C SER A 69 -2.98 -2.74 -6.51
N GLU A 70 -1.92 -1.95 -6.72
CA GLU A 70 -0.80 -2.38 -7.55
C GLU A 70 0.06 -3.48 -6.90
N HIS A 71 -0.13 -3.76 -5.61
CA HIS A 71 0.58 -4.81 -4.88
C HIS A 71 0.09 -6.22 -5.23
N GLU A 72 0.80 -6.87 -6.16
CA GLU A 72 0.66 -8.31 -6.38
C GLU A 72 1.47 -9.13 -5.37
N PHE A 73 2.66 -8.64 -5.02
CA PHE A 73 3.56 -9.28 -4.06
C PHE A 73 3.93 -8.31 -2.94
N MET A 74 3.91 -8.80 -1.71
CA MET A 74 4.45 -8.12 -0.54
C MET A 74 5.40 -9.05 0.21
N PHE A 75 6.50 -8.49 0.71
CA PHE A 75 7.56 -9.26 1.36
C PHE A 75 7.64 -8.89 2.85
N HIS A 76 7.53 -9.89 3.73
CA HIS A 76 7.56 -9.68 5.17
C HIS A 76 8.93 -10.10 5.72
N TYR A 77 9.74 -9.12 6.08
CA TYR A 77 11.08 -9.30 6.63
C TYR A 77 11.07 -9.28 8.16
N CYS A 78 12.06 -9.95 8.77
CA CYS A 78 12.43 -9.76 10.17
C CYS A 78 13.96 -9.60 10.22
N GLY A 79 14.42 -8.36 10.37
CA GLY A 79 15.83 -8.03 10.13
C GLY A 79 16.21 -8.34 8.68
N SER A 80 17.32 -9.05 8.49
CA SER A 80 17.83 -9.45 7.17
C SER A 80 17.17 -10.69 6.58
N TYR A 81 16.28 -11.37 7.31
CA TYR A 81 15.66 -12.60 6.87
C TYR A 81 14.29 -12.34 6.25
N LEU A 82 14.02 -12.94 5.09
CA LEU A 82 12.67 -12.98 4.50
C LEU A 82 11.86 -14.09 5.18
N HIS A 83 10.81 -13.71 5.90
CA HIS A 83 10.01 -14.65 6.70
C HIS A 83 8.74 -15.12 6.01
N ALA A 84 8.12 -14.28 5.17
CA ALA A 84 6.94 -14.64 4.40
C ALA A 84 6.85 -13.79 3.14
N VAL A 85 6.11 -14.31 2.16
CA VAL A 85 5.69 -13.58 0.96
C VAL A 85 4.18 -13.68 0.89
N ARG A 86 3.52 -12.52 0.74
CA ARG A 86 2.10 -12.46 0.42
C ARG A 86 1.97 -12.26 -1.07
N TRP A 87 1.26 -13.17 -1.72
CA TRP A 87 0.84 -13.03 -3.10
C TRP A 87 -0.65 -12.76 -3.15
N TYR A 88 -1.05 -11.75 -3.90
CA TYR A 88 -2.44 -11.35 -4.10
C TYR A 88 -2.73 -11.33 -5.59
N GLN A 89 -3.48 -12.33 -6.05
CA GLN A 89 -3.84 -12.46 -7.45
C GLN A 89 -4.92 -11.44 -7.81
N LYS A 90 -4.65 -10.60 -8.82
CA LYS A 90 -5.55 -9.50 -9.23
C LYS A 90 -6.73 -9.95 -10.11
N GLU A 91 -6.71 -11.20 -10.58
CA GLU A 91 -7.73 -11.77 -11.46
C GLU A 91 -8.15 -13.15 -10.92
N SER A 92 -9.35 -13.23 -10.36
CA SER A 92 -10.13 -14.46 -10.24
C SER A 92 -11.61 -14.20 -10.50
#